data_AF-A0A944C6Z8-F1
#
_entry.id   AF-A0A944C6Z8-F1
#
_cell.length_a   1.000
_cell.length_b   1.000
_cell.length_c   1.000
_cell.angle_alpha   90.00
_cell.angle_beta   90.00
_cell.angle_gamma   90.00
#
_symmetry.space_group_name_H-M   'P 1'
#
loop_
_entity.id
_entity.type
_entity.pdbx_description
1 polymer ?
#
loop_
_entity_poly.entity_id
_entity_poly.type
_entity_poly.pdbx_seq_one_letter_code
_entity_poly.pdbx_strand_id
1 'polypeptide(L)'
;SVSADDKSKVGSNVSYYECSEDLSKIAFLTTDKALYVKLGEDDKVKVDSDVTSWYVSDDYNTFVYIKENSLYKKTVSNDEKEKIATDVGSIEDVYFDGGVKLYYKKKVENTINYWDVVTDDLADSDAKMTEPVSPEYPEYPTRGAYPDYPYSFDFDNEDDYKKAKEEYEKKKKEVDDAYDKAREEYDKAVDEYEKAREKYWDDYSAYNAKLNRDELRESLKNKTTTTTTYSLYFYNGTDETKLCDNVSDDYRTGYCYTASEAPVIVYFELVGDAVPVKVKMSEISSVYDVEYAITSSTGSEDVETKMYVASEAAANEANIKGIYNCRLTKDGKTLYYTVSDGDSIESADLYKATVADGKISEETEIDKDLYYGDFLIYDDKVLYMKDLDEDSMTVSYYSDGTLIDDDVYYNGAISFENDTFYYYTDYDKNSGKATLMCKKSGGEAVKIKDDVTECLIYPDGTVLYMYDYSNSSNRGELYLYRNGNSEKLDDDVSRIVQVYDKNGPIGYLNRVYD
;
A
#
# COMPACT_ATOMS: atom_id res chain seq x y z
N SER A 1 45.44 -14.66 -3.57
CA SER A 1 45.46 -15.19 -2.20
C SER A 1 45.58 -14.03 -1.21
N VAL A 2 44.45 -13.53 -0.72
CA VAL A 2 44.46 -12.70 0.50
C VAL A 2 44.66 -13.69 1.65
N SER A 3 45.75 -13.58 2.40
CA SER A 3 46.02 -14.50 3.52
C SER A 3 44.91 -14.38 4.56
N ALA A 4 44.44 -15.52 5.08
CA ALA A 4 43.29 -15.63 5.96
C ALA A 4 43.42 -14.92 7.34
N ASP A 5 44.56 -14.29 7.63
CA ASP A 5 44.94 -13.85 8.98
C ASP A 5 44.90 -12.34 9.26
N ASP A 6 44.65 -11.47 8.28
CA ASP A 6 44.50 -10.02 8.52
C ASP A 6 43.02 -9.62 8.56
N LYS A 7 42.36 -9.90 9.69
CA LYS A 7 41.00 -9.41 9.97
C LYS A 7 41.07 -8.29 11.00
N SER A 8 40.63 -7.09 10.65
CA SER A 8 40.51 -5.96 11.56
C SER A 8 39.05 -5.69 11.92
N LYS A 9 38.77 -5.44 13.20
CA LYS A 9 37.42 -5.08 13.65
C LYS A 9 37.22 -3.57 13.52
N VAL A 10 36.27 -3.16 12.69
CA VAL A 10 35.94 -1.73 12.45
C VAL A 10 34.85 -1.22 13.40
N GLY A 11 33.83 -2.04 13.64
CA GLY A 11 32.65 -1.67 14.43
C GLY A 11 32.08 -2.82 15.24
N SER A 12 31.17 -2.49 16.15
CA SER A 12 30.37 -3.43 16.93
C SER A 12 28.92 -2.97 16.85
N ASN A 13 27.98 -3.92 16.80
CA ASN A 13 26.54 -3.62 16.68
C ASN A 13 26.24 -2.72 15.48
N VAL A 14 26.83 -3.03 14.32
CA VAL A 14 26.60 -2.28 13.08
C VAL A 14 25.25 -2.72 12.49
N SER A 15 24.37 -1.77 12.22
CA SER A 15 23.09 -2.03 11.55
C SER A 15 23.19 -1.80 10.04
N TYR A 16 23.99 -0.83 9.61
CA TYR A 16 24.17 -0.46 8.21
C TYR A 16 25.57 0.15 7.99
N TYR A 17 26.16 -0.04 6.81
CA TYR A 17 27.48 0.50 6.46
C TYR A 17 27.62 0.75 4.96
N GLU A 18 28.54 1.63 4.60
CA GLU A 18 29.03 1.89 3.24
C GLU A 18 30.56 1.88 3.27
N CYS A 19 31.20 1.35 2.24
CA CYS A 19 32.66 1.35 2.13
C CYS A 19 33.16 1.56 0.69
N SER A 20 34.36 2.12 0.55
CA SER A 20 35.05 2.18 -0.75
C SER A 20 35.49 0.79 -1.22
N GLU A 21 35.69 0.61 -2.53
CA GLU A 21 36.12 -0.67 -3.14
C GLU A 21 37.39 -1.26 -2.49
N ASP A 22 38.34 -0.39 -2.12
CA ASP A 22 39.59 -0.76 -1.46
C ASP A 22 39.46 -0.95 0.07
N LEU A 23 38.25 -0.78 0.61
CA LEU A 23 37.91 -0.82 2.04
C LEU A 23 38.70 0.18 2.90
N SER A 24 39.33 1.19 2.29
CA SER A 24 40.07 2.22 3.01
C SER A 24 39.15 3.26 3.64
N LYS A 25 37.92 3.43 3.15
CA LYS A 25 36.93 4.35 3.71
C LYS A 25 35.70 3.57 4.10
N ILE A 26 35.24 3.74 5.33
CA ILE A 26 34.09 3.00 5.86
C ILE A 26 33.24 3.95 6.69
N ALA A 27 31.99 4.15 6.31
CA ALA A 27 30.96 4.81 7.11
C ALA A 27 30.00 3.75 7.64
N PHE A 28 29.59 3.86 8.91
CA PHE A 28 28.67 2.88 9.49
C PHE A 28 27.80 3.45 10.60
N LEU A 29 26.56 2.97 10.63
CA LEU A 29 25.57 3.26 11.66
C LEU A 29 25.49 2.07 12.61
N THR A 30 25.51 2.35 13.90
CA THR A 30 25.32 1.34 14.94
C THR A 30 23.85 1.19 15.32
N THR A 31 23.48 0.07 15.96
CA THR A 31 22.10 -0.18 16.42
C THR A 31 21.60 0.84 17.45
N ASP A 32 22.51 1.50 18.18
CA ASP A 32 22.23 2.65 19.05
C ASP A 32 22.22 3.99 18.30
N LYS A 33 22.09 3.95 16.97
CA LYS A 33 21.94 5.12 16.08
C LYS A 33 23.12 6.09 16.12
N ALA A 34 24.33 5.62 16.41
CA ALA A 34 25.54 6.43 16.31
C ALA A 34 26.23 6.21 14.96
N LEU A 35 26.43 7.30 14.22
CA LEU A 35 27.04 7.29 12.90
C LEU A 35 28.55 7.55 13.05
N TYR A 36 29.36 6.69 12.43
CA TYR A 36 30.81 6.78 12.44
C TYR A 36 31.38 6.74 11.03
N VAL A 37 32.59 7.26 10.89
CA VAL A 37 33.43 7.13 9.69
C VAL A 37 34.84 6.71 10.09
N LYS A 38 35.47 5.86 9.29
CA LYS A 38 36.87 5.46 9.41
C LYS A 38 37.56 5.69 8.06
N LEU A 39 38.66 6.41 8.08
CA LEU A 39 39.46 6.73 6.90
C LEU A 39 40.87 6.14 7.09
N GLY A 40 41.24 5.21 6.23
CA GLY A 40 42.49 4.45 6.30
C GLY A 40 42.67 3.69 7.62
N GLU A 41 43.87 3.81 8.18
CA GLU A 41 44.24 3.17 9.45
C GLU A 41 43.87 4.01 10.68
N ASP A 42 43.34 5.21 10.50
CA ASP A 42 43.01 6.12 11.60
C ASP A 42 41.89 5.56 12.50
N ASP A 43 41.83 6.09 13.72
CA ASP A 43 40.71 5.83 14.61
C ASP A 43 39.41 6.33 13.98
N LYS A 44 38.33 5.57 14.17
CA LYS A 44 37.00 5.98 13.71
C LYS A 44 36.60 7.29 14.39
N VAL A 45 36.00 8.17 13.61
CA VAL A 45 35.43 9.45 14.04
C VAL A 45 33.93 9.31 14.17
N LYS A 46 33.35 9.86 15.23
CA LYS A 46 31.91 9.93 15.40
C LYS A 46 31.35 11.14 14.65
N VAL A 47 30.42 10.89 13.74
CA VAL A 47 29.73 11.95 12.97
C VAL A 47 28.63 12.59 13.81
N ASP A 48 27.66 11.80 14.28
CA ASP A 48 26.61 12.22 15.23
C ASP A 48 25.97 10.99 15.92
N SER A 49 25.02 11.23 16.82
CA SER A 49 24.15 10.25 17.49
C SER A 49 22.69 10.47 17.13
N ASP A 50 21.86 9.45 17.36
CA ASP A 50 20.42 9.47 17.11
C ASP A 50 20.05 9.66 15.63
N VAL A 51 20.94 9.22 14.74
CA VAL A 51 20.78 9.29 13.29
C VAL A 51 19.79 8.20 12.82
N THR A 52 18.83 8.58 11.98
CA THR A 52 17.81 7.67 11.44
C THR A 52 17.99 7.36 9.96
N SER A 53 18.59 8.27 9.20
CA SER A 53 18.94 8.10 7.78
C SER A 53 20.18 8.94 7.47
N TRP A 54 21.04 8.48 6.55
CA TRP A 54 22.28 9.17 6.20
C TRP A 54 22.76 8.86 4.78
N TYR A 55 23.51 9.81 4.22
CA TYR A 55 24.20 9.76 2.94
C TYR A 55 25.61 10.33 3.12
N VAL A 56 26.57 9.83 2.34
CA VAL A 56 27.95 10.30 2.36
C VAL A 56 28.51 10.55 0.96
N SER A 57 29.32 11.60 0.82
CA SER A 57 30.10 11.86 -0.38
C SER A 57 31.14 10.77 -0.64
N ASP A 58 31.58 10.60 -1.89
CA ASP A 58 32.54 9.55 -2.29
C ASP A 58 33.93 9.69 -1.64
N ASP A 59 34.26 10.88 -1.16
CA ASP A 59 35.45 11.15 -0.36
C ASP A 59 35.28 10.82 1.14
N TYR A 60 34.08 10.42 1.56
CA TYR A 60 33.68 10.11 2.94
C TYR A 60 33.84 11.29 3.91
N ASN A 61 33.87 12.52 3.37
CA ASN A 61 34.14 13.71 4.15
C ASN A 61 32.88 14.52 4.47
N THR A 62 31.83 14.45 3.65
CA THR A 62 30.57 15.19 3.86
C THR A 62 29.42 14.24 4.06
N PHE A 63 28.71 14.42 5.17
CA PHE A 63 27.54 13.65 5.57
C PHE A 63 26.29 14.51 5.53
N VAL A 64 25.21 13.96 4.98
CA VAL A 64 23.85 14.49 5.09
C VAL A 64 23.02 13.46 5.83
N TYR A 65 22.31 13.86 6.88
CA TYR A 65 21.59 12.91 7.74
C TYR A 65 20.37 13.51 8.43
N ILE A 66 19.43 12.65 8.79
CA ILE A 66 18.27 12.99 9.62
C ILE A 66 18.54 12.60 11.07
N LYS A 67 18.26 13.54 11.98
CA LYS A 67 18.20 13.35 13.44
C LYS A 67 17.03 14.18 13.98
N GLU A 68 16.20 13.59 14.84
CA GLU A 68 15.08 14.31 15.50
C GLU A 68 14.19 15.07 14.49
N ASN A 69 13.80 14.41 13.39
CA ASN A 69 13.02 14.98 12.29
C ASN A 69 13.65 16.25 11.67
N SER A 70 14.96 16.46 11.83
CA SER A 70 15.69 17.57 11.25
C SER A 70 16.80 17.06 10.36
N LEU A 71 17.00 17.72 9.23
CA LEU A 71 18.04 17.43 8.26
C LEU A 71 19.29 18.24 8.57
N TYR A 72 20.44 17.57 8.59
CA TYR A 72 21.74 18.19 8.87
C TYR A 72 22.75 17.85 7.79
N LYS A 73 23.71 18.76 7.59
CA LYS A 73 24.96 18.54 6.88
C LYS A 73 26.14 18.66 7.85
N LYS A 74 27.11 17.76 7.74
CA LYS A 74 28.35 17.84 8.52
C LYS A 74 29.54 17.40 7.67
N THR A 75 30.65 18.12 7.78
CA THR A 75 31.93 17.70 7.21
C THR A 75 32.79 17.11 8.32
N VAL A 76 33.50 16.00 8.09
CA VAL A 76 34.28 15.29 9.12
C VAL A 76 35.35 16.18 9.75
N SER A 77 35.96 17.06 8.97
CA SER A 77 36.97 18.03 9.44
C SER A 77 36.39 19.21 10.23
N ASN A 78 35.06 19.34 10.30
CA ASN A 78 34.38 20.41 11.03
C ASN A 78 33.50 19.82 12.15
N ASP A 79 33.76 20.23 13.39
CA ASP A 79 32.94 19.79 14.53
C ASP A 79 31.52 20.37 14.49
N GLU A 80 31.34 21.52 13.83
CA GLU A 80 30.03 22.14 13.66
C GLU A 80 29.21 21.45 12.55
N LYS A 81 27.94 21.18 12.86
CA LYS A 81 26.94 20.72 11.90
C LYS A 81 26.03 21.87 11.50
N GLU A 82 25.63 21.88 10.24
CA GLU A 82 24.67 22.81 9.69
C GLU A 82 23.29 22.16 9.69
N LYS A 83 22.28 22.85 10.24
CA LYS A 83 20.89 22.42 10.13
C LYS A 83 20.30 22.98 8.83
N ILE A 84 19.82 22.11 7.96
CA ILE A 84 19.21 22.47 6.67
C ILE A 84 17.71 22.74 6.85
N ALA A 85 16.99 21.79 7.47
CA ALA A 85 15.53 21.88 7.59
C ALA A 85 15.01 21.17 8.84
N THR A 86 13.80 21.52 9.27
CA THR A 86 13.01 20.82 10.30
C THR A 86 11.83 20.11 9.66
N ASP A 87 11.19 19.24 10.43
CA ASP A 87 9.99 18.49 10.06
C ASP A 87 10.21 17.59 8.84
N VAL A 88 11.44 17.11 8.67
CA VAL A 88 11.87 16.23 7.57
C VAL A 88 11.51 14.79 7.91
N GLY A 89 10.73 14.16 7.03
CA GLY A 89 10.33 12.75 7.12
C GLY A 89 11.32 11.82 6.43
N SER A 90 11.75 12.18 5.22
CA SER A 90 12.67 11.38 4.38
C SER A 90 13.57 12.27 3.53
N ILE A 91 14.72 11.72 3.16
CA ILE A 91 15.56 12.21 2.06
C ILE A 91 15.24 11.32 0.86
N GLU A 92 14.97 11.91 -0.29
CA GLU A 92 14.74 11.14 -1.52
C GLU A 92 16.08 10.83 -2.20
N ASP A 93 16.96 11.83 -2.33
CA ASP A 93 18.33 11.64 -2.86
C ASP A 93 19.26 12.82 -2.53
N VAL A 94 20.58 12.60 -2.58
CA VAL A 94 21.62 13.59 -2.29
C VAL A 94 22.70 13.59 -3.36
N TYR A 95 23.00 14.77 -3.88
CA TYR A 95 24.03 15.02 -4.88
C TYR A 95 25.15 15.84 -4.25
N PHE A 96 26.39 15.34 -4.33
CA PHE A 96 27.56 16.00 -3.76
C PHE A 96 28.41 16.75 -4.79
N ASP A 97 28.17 16.55 -6.10
CA ASP A 97 28.91 17.24 -7.15
C ASP A 97 28.51 18.73 -7.26
N GLY A 98 29.51 19.61 -7.28
CA GLY A 98 29.30 21.06 -7.27
C GLY A 98 28.71 21.63 -5.97
N GLY A 99 28.66 20.85 -4.89
CA GLY A 99 28.04 21.21 -3.60
C GLY A 99 26.93 20.24 -3.20
N VAL A 100 26.41 20.36 -1.98
CA VAL A 100 25.32 19.51 -1.50
C VAL A 100 23.99 20.02 -2.05
N LYS A 101 23.39 19.25 -2.97
CA LYS A 101 21.99 19.42 -3.42
C LYS A 101 21.19 18.19 -3.03
N LEU A 102 19.91 18.33 -2.72
CA LEU A 102 19.09 17.16 -2.37
C LEU A 102 17.60 17.39 -2.55
N TYR A 103 16.88 16.29 -2.71
CA TYR A 103 15.42 16.22 -2.60
C TYR A 103 15.02 15.60 -1.27
N TYR A 104 14.01 16.16 -0.60
CA TYR A 104 13.53 15.64 0.67
C TYR A 104 12.04 15.93 0.86
N LYS A 105 11.39 15.11 1.68
CA LYS A 105 9.98 15.30 2.05
C LYS A 105 9.87 15.86 3.47
N LYS A 106 9.05 16.89 3.64
CA LYS A 106 8.56 17.30 4.95
C LYS A 106 7.25 16.60 5.26
N LYS A 107 7.12 16.14 6.51
CA LYS A 107 5.92 15.43 7.01
C LYS A 107 4.93 16.45 7.57
N VAL A 108 3.66 16.34 7.19
CA VAL A 108 2.56 17.10 7.78
C VAL A 108 1.56 16.13 8.39
N GLU A 109 1.32 16.26 9.69
CA GLU A 109 0.31 15.48 10.39
C GLU A 109 -1.01 16.24 10.41
N ASN A 110 -2.05 15.64 9.83
CA ASN A 110 -3.38 16.22 9.74
C ASN A 110 -4.29 15.51 10.75
N THR A 111 -4.76 16.21 11.77
CA THR A 111 -5.76 15.69 12.70
C THR A 111 -7.15 15.88 12.11
N ILE A 112 -7.89 14.77 11.98
CA ILE A 112 -9.27 14.75 11.46
C ILE A 112 -10.20 14.43 12.62
N ASN A 113 -11.19 15.28 12.86
CA ASN A 113 -12.33 14.92 13.70
C ASN A 113 -13.36 14.15 12.86
N TYR A 114 -13.86 13.02 13.36
CA TYR A 114 -14.77 12.17 12.59
C TYR A 114 -16.08 12.90 12.28
N TRP A 115 -16.50 13.83 13.14
CA TRP A 115 -17.69 14.64 12.90
C TRP A 115 -17.53 15.60 11.71
N ASP A 116 -16.33 16.10 11.44
CA ASP A 116 -16.09 17.08 10.37
C ASP A 116 -16.23 16.47 8.97
N VAL A 117 -16.11 15.15 8.86
CA VAL A 117 -16.27 14.39 7.60
C VAL A 117 -17.65 13.73 7.47
N VAL A 118 -18.55 13.94 8.44
CA VAL A 118 -19.91 13.38 8.42
C VAL A 118 -20.93 14.48 8.12
N THR A 119 -21.77 14.24 7.12
CA THR A 119 -22.94 15.08 6.84
C THR A 119 -24.15 14.48 7.55
N ASP A 120 -24.68 15.19 8.54
CA ASP A 120 -25.87 14.76 9.30
C ASP A 120 -27.17 15.08 8.55
N ASP A 121 -27.49 14.23 7.58
CA ASP A 121 -28.69 14.31 6.76
C ASP A 121 -29.99 13.89 7.48
N LEU A 122 -29.88 13.38 8.71
CA LEU A 122 -31.00 12.89 9.53
C LEU A 122 -31.32 13.78 10.73
N ALA A 123 -30.55 14.84 10.99
CA ALA A 123 -30.75 15.74 12.14
C ALA A 123 -32.18 16.29 12.23
N ASP A 124 -32.69 16.83 11.11
CA ASP A 124 -34.01 17.48 11.07
C ASP A 124 -35.17 16.49 11.23
N SER A 125 -35.02 15.25 10.74
CA SER A 125 -36.02 14.20 10.95
C SER A 125 -35.99 13.70 12.39
N ASP A 126 -34.80 13.49 12.94
CA ASP A 126 -34.60 12.97 14.30
C ASP A 126 -35.10 13.93 15.36
N ALA A 127 -34.89 15.24 15.16
CA ALA A 127 -35.36 16.28 16.05
C ALA A 127 -36.90 16.34 16.17
N LYS A 128 -37.63 15.80 15.19
CA LYS A 128 -39.10 15.75 15.19
C LYS A 128 -39.65 14.45 15.79
N MET A 129 -38.81 13.44 16.01
CA MET A 129 -39.24 12.16 16.57
C MET A 129 -39.41 12.26 18.09
N THR A 130 -40.53 11.72 18.58
CA THR A 130 -40.81 11.55 20.01
C THR A 130 -41.03 10.08 20.32
N GLU A 131 -40.82 9.69 21.58
CA GLU A 131 -41.10 8.33 22.03
C GLU A 131 -42.59 8.00 21.79
N PRO A 132 -42.91 6.91 21.05
CA PRO A 132 -44.30 6.55 20.79
C PRO A 132 -44.96 5.99 22.04
N VAL A 133 -46.27 6.21 22.17
CA VAL A 133 -47.05 5.74 23.31
C VAL A 133 -47.66 4.37 22.99
N SER A 134 -47.45 3.40 23.87
CA SER A 134 -48.05 2.07 23.73
C SER A 134 -49.58 2.14 23.79
N PRO A 135 -50.31 1.49 22.86
CA PRO A 135 -51.77 1.41 22.96
C PRO A 135 -52.18 0.53 24.15
N GLU A 136 -53.34 0.85 24.73
CA GLU A 136 -53.94 0.08 25.82
C GLU A 136 -54.80 -1.07 25.27
N TYR A 137 -54.70 -2.24 25.90
CA TYR A 137 -55.49 -3.41 25.50
C TYR A 137 -56.96 -3.26 25.93
N PRO A 138 -57.94 -3.55 25.06
CA PRO A 138 -59.36 -3.44 25.40
C PRO A 138 -59.76 -4.35 26.58
N GLU A 139 -60.63 -3.86 27.45
CA GLU A 139 -61.17 -4.66 28.56
C GLU A 139 -62.17 -5.71 28.06
N TYR A 140 -61.99 -6.94 28.51
CA TYR A 140 -62.85 -8.06 28.12
C TYR A 140 -64.26 -7.94 28.74
N PRO A 141 -65.35 -8.09 27.96
CA PRO A 141 -66.70 -7.89 28.47
C PRO A 141 -67.11 -8.99 29.44
N THR A 142 -67.78 -8.61 30.53
CA THR A 142 -68.35 -9.55 31.51
C THR A 142 -69.81 -9.84 31.21
N ARG A 143 -70.20 -11.12 31.22
CA ARG A 143 -71.62 -11.49 31.09
C ARG A 143 -72.39 -11.12 32.36
N GLY A 144 -73.59 -10.56 32.19
CA GLY A 144 -74.52 -10.31 33.29
C GLY A 144 -74.94 -11.61 33.99
N ALA A 145 -75.38 -11.50 35.24
CA ALA A 145 -75.94 -12.64 35.96
C ALA A 145 -77.28 -13.05 35.33
N TYR A 146 -77.48 -14.36 35.16
CA TYR A 146 -78.78 -14.88 34.75
C TYR A 146 -79.82 -14.72 35.87
N PRO A 147 -81.10 -14.49 35.55
CA PRO A 147 -82.17 -14.59 36.54
C PRO A 147 -82.24 -16.00 37.13
N ASP A 148 -82.79 -16.15 38.34
CA ASP A 148 -82.98 -17.45 38.96
C ASP A 148 -83.88 -18.35 38.10
N TYR A 149 -83.48 -19.62 37.94
CA TYR A 149 -84.23 -20.57 37.13
C TYR A 149 -85.54 -20.96 37.84
N PRO A 150 -86.71 -20.80 37.20
CA PRO A 150 -87.99 -21.17 37.81
C PRO A 150 -88.13 -22.70 37.83
N TYR A 151 -88.22 -23.30 39.01
CA TYR A 151 -88.43 -24.75 39.15
C TYR A 151 -89.93 -25.06 39.22
N SER A 152 -90.36 -26.15 38.58
CA SER A 152 -91.78 -26.52 38.49
C SER A 152 -92.46 -26.73 39.85
N PHE A 153 -91.70 -27.06 40.91
CA PHE A 153 -92.20 -27.29 42.26
C PHE A 153 -92.55 -25.99 43.02
N ASP A 154 -92.11 -24.82 42.51
CA ASP A 154 -92.36 -23.50 43.10
C ASP A 154 -93.72 -22.91 42.68
N PHE A 155 -94.53 -23.65 41.89
CA PHE A 155 -95.77 -23.17 41.29
C PHE A 155 -96.94 -24.13 41.55
N ASP A 156 -98.12 -23.57 41.85
CA ASP A 156 -99.34 -24.32 42.17
C ASP A 156 -100.00 -24.99 40.95
N ASN A 157 -99.67 -24.54 39.73
CA ASN A 157 -100.19 -25.09 38.48
C ASN A 157 -99.21 -24.94 37.31
N GLU A 158 -99.43 -25.77 36.29
CA GLU A 158 -98.57 -25.88 35.09
C GLU A 158 -98.57 -24.60 34.23
N ASP A 159 -99.67 -23.84 34.20
CA ASP A 159 -99.79 -22.64 33.35
C ASP A 159 -98.96 -21.48 33.91
N ASP A 160 -98.88 -21.33 35.23
CA ASP A 160 -98.06 -20.29 35.87
C ASP A 160 -96.57 -20.63 35.83
N TYR A 161 -96.20 -21.91 35.98
CA TYR A 161 -94.83 -22.38 35.72
C TYR A 161 -94.38 -22.08 34.27
N LYS A 162 -95.23 -22.36 33.28
CA LYS A 162 -94.93 -22.06 31.87
C LYS A 162 -94.68 -20.57 31.63
N LYS A 163 -95.53 -19.68 32.17
CA LYS A 163 -95.34 -18.22 32.07
C LYS A 163 -94.03 -17.78 32.71
N ALA A 164 -93.71 -18.27 33.90
CA ALA A 164 -92.46 -17.92 34.59
C ALA A 164 -91.23 -18.41 33.82
N LYS A 165 -91.30 -19.61 33.22
CA LYS A 165 -90.25 -20.14 32.35
C LYS A 165 -90.09 -19.32 31.06
N GLU A 166 -91.18 -18.90 30.43
CA GLU A 166 -91.14 -18.01 29.27
C GLU A 166 -90.50 -16.66 29.62
N GLU A 167 -90.80 -16.10 30.79
CA GLU A 167 -90.17 -14.86 31.27
C GLU A 167 -88.67 -15.03 31.58
N TYR A 168 -88.27 -16.17 32.18
CA TYR A 168 -86.87 -16.53 32.38
C TYR A 168 -86.10 -16.60 31.06
N GLU A 169 -86.62 -17.34 30.07
CA GLU A 169 -85.94 -17.47 28.76
C GLU A 169 -85.83 -16.11 28.06
N LYS A 170 -86.83 -15.23 28.21
CA LYS A 170 -86.77 -13.85 27.68
C LYS A 170 -85.66 -13.04 28.34
N LYS A 171 -85.58 -13.02 29.68
CA LYS A 171 -84.54 -12.28 30.43
C LYS A 171 -83.14 -12.86 30.21
N LYS A 172 -83.02 -14.19 30.13
CA LYS A 172 -81.78 -14.88 29.77
C LYS A 172 -81.32 -14.46 28.37
N LYS A 173 -82.24 -14.45 27.40
CA LYS A 173 -81.94 -13.97 26.04
C LYS A 173 -81.51 -12.51 26.02
N GLU A 174 -82.12 -11.63 26.82
CA GLU A 174 -81.68 -10.23 26.95
C GLU A 174 -80.25 -10.11 27.49
N VAL A 175 -79.85 -10.96 28.45
CA VAL A 175 -78.47 -11.03 28.97
C VAL A 175 -77.50 -11.55 27.91
N ASP A 176 -77.88 -12.60 27.17
CA ASP A 176 -77.06 -13.16 26.10
C ASP A 176 -76.91 -12.18 24.93
N ASP A 177 -77.99 -11.56 24.44
CA ASP A 177 -77.99 -10.55 23.38
C ASP A 177 -77.13 -9.32 23.77
N ALA A 178 -77.17 -8.88 25.03
CA ALA A 178 -76.35 -7.78 25.53
C ALA A 178 -74.86 -8.15 25.60
N TYR A 179 -74.55 -9.39 26.02
CA TYR A 179 -73.18 -9.90 26.04
C TYR A 179 -72.62 -10.08 24.62
N ASP A 180 -73.41 -10.60 23.70
CA ASP A 180 -73.00 -10.78 22.30
C ASP A 180 -72.71 -9.43 21.64
N LYS A 181 -73.54 -8.41 21.90
CA LYS A 181 -73.26 -7.05 21.44
C LYS A 181 -71.97 -6.47 22.05
N ALA A 182 -71.78 -6.60 23.36
CA ALA A 182 -70.56 -6.17 24.02
C ALA A 182 -69.33 -6.92 23.49
N ARG A 183 -69.51 -8.18 23.09
CA ARG A 183 -68.46 -8.99 22.46
C ARG A 183 -68.12 -8.51 21.05
N GLU A 184 -69.11 -8.19 20.23
CA GLU A 184 -68.85 -7.59 18.91
C GLU A 184 -68.14 -6.23 19.01
N GLU A 185 -68.48 -5.41 20.02
CA GLU A 185 -67.77 -4.15 20.30
C GLU A 185 -66.33 -4.40 20.78
N TYR A 186 -66.12 -5.39 21.64
CA TYR A 186 -64.79 -5.82 22.07
C TYR A 186 -63.93 -6.33 20.90
N ASP A 187 -64.47 -7.20 20.04
CA ASP A 187 -63.71 -7.76 18.91
C ASP A 187 -63.27 -6.63 17.95
N LYS A 188 -64.12 -5.62 17.72
CA LYS A 188 -63.74 -4.39 16.96
C LYS A 188 -62.65 -3.58 17.65
N ALA A 189 -62.74 -3.41 18.97
CA ALA A 189 -61.71 -2.71 19.74
C ALA A 189 -60.37 -3.46 19.71
N VAL A 190 -60.40 -4.80 19.69
CA VAL A 190 -59.20 -5.63 19.51
C VAL A 190 -58.60 -5.42 18.12
N ASP A 191 -59.42 -5.42 17.05
CA ASP A 191 -58.94 -5.14 15.68
C ASP A 191 -58.29 -3.75 15.57
N GLU A 192 -58.83 -2.73 16.24
CA GLU A 192 -58.24 -1.38 16.30
C GLU A 192 -56.95 -1.35 17.12
N TYR A 193 -56.92 -2.05 18.26
CA TYR A 193 -55.72 -2.22 19.08
C TYR A 193 -54.59 -2.89 18.29
N GLU A 194 -54.86 -3.95 17.52
CA GLU A 194 -53.83 -4.66 16.74
C GLU A 194 -53.19 -3.73 15.70
N LYS A 195 -53.97 -2.92 15.00
CA LYS A 195 -53.46 -1.91 14.07
C LYS A 195 -52.64 -0.82 14.77
N ALA A 196 -53.12 -0.34 15.92
CA ALA A 196 -52.40 0.66 16.71
C ALA A 196 -51.09 0.08 17.26
N ARG A 197 -51.08 -1.19 17.65
CA ARG A 197 -49.90 -1.91 18.16
C ARG A 197 -48.86 -2.12 17.08
N GLU A 198 -49.27 -2.52 15.87
CA GLU A 198 -48.37 -2.63 14.72
C GLU A 198 -47.68 -1.28 14.44
N LYS A 199 -48.48 -0.21 14.33
CA LYS A 199 -47.96 1.15 14.16
C LYS A 199 -47.02 1.57 15.30
N TYR A 200 -47.34 1.25 16.55
CA TYR A 200 -46.47 1.52 17.70
C TYR A 200 -45.10 0.86 17.53
N TRP A 201 -45.04 -0.40 17.11
CA TRP A 201 -43.76 -1.11 16.95
C TRP A 201 -42.92 -0.53 15.80
N ASP A 202 -43.55 -0.11 14.71
CA ASP A 202 -42.87 0.59 13.61
C ASP A 202 -42.29 1.93 14.07
N ASP A 203 -43.12 2.75 14.74
CA ASP A 203 -42.70 4.05 15.28
C ASP A 203 -41.60 3.87 16.36
N TYR A 204 -41.71 2.84 17.19
CA TYR A 204 -40.75 2.54 18.27
C TYR A 204 -39.42 2.06 17.71
N SER A 205 -39.44 1.26 16.65
CA SER A 205 -38.23 0.85 15.91
C SER A 205 -37.52 2.07 15.31
N ALA A 206 -38.26 2.98 14.68
CA ALA A 206 -37.70 4.22 14.14
C ALA A 206 -37.11 5.13 15.24
N TYR A 207 -37.80 5.24 16.38
CA TYR A 207 -37.33 6.01 17.54
C TYR A 207 -36.04 5.40 18.13
N ASN A 208 -35.96 4.08 18.26
CA ASN A 208 -34.72 3.42 18.72
C ASN A 208 -33.56 3.63 17.75
N ALA A 209 -33.81 3.58 16.44
CA ALA A 209 -32.78 3.90 15.46
C ALA A 209 -32.27 5.34 15.62
N LYS A 210 -33.15 6.28 15.97
CA LYS A 210 -32.80 7.66 16.32
C LYS A 210 -31.95 7.75 17.59
N LEU A 211 -32.27 6.99 18.65
CA LEU A 211 -31.44 6.93 19.86
C LEU A 211 -30.02 6.42 19.55
N ASN A 212 -29.89 5.36 18.74
CA ASN A 212 -28.57 4.86 18.31
C ASN A 212 -27.78 5.92 17.54
N ARG A 213 -28.44 6.70 16.66
CA ARG A 213 -27.80 7.81 15.96
C ARG A 213 -27.36 8.92 16.90
N ASP A 214 -28.14 9.24 17.93
CA ASP A 214 -27.74 10.24 18.94
C ASP A 214 -26.46 9.81 19.69
N GLU A 215 -26.35 8.53 20.06
CA GLU A 215 -25.11 7.97 20.63
C GLU A 215 -23.93 8.01 19.63
N LEU A 216 -24.21 7.72 18.35
CA LEU A 216 -23.19 7.79 17.30
C LEU A 216 -22.70 9.24 17.09
N ARG A 217 -23.59 10.23 17.08
CA ARG A 217 -23.23 11.66 16.98
C ARG A 217 -22.25 12.06 18.07
N GLU A 218 -22.51 11.66 19.31
CA GLU A 218 -21.61 11.96 20.43
C GLU A 218 -20.28 11.21 20.33
N SER A 219 -20.30 9.96 19.85
CA SER A 219 -19.08 9.19 19.61
C SER A 219 -18.19 9.82 18.54
N LEU A 220 -18.78 10.28 17.44
CA LEU A 220 -18.07 10.92 16.32
C LEU A 220 -17.42 12.24 16.74
N LYS A 221 -18.12 13.11 17.49
CA LYS A 221 -17.57 14.40 17.97
C LYS A 221 -16.34 14.25 18.85
N ASN A 222 -16.25 13.15 19.59
CA ASN A 222 -15.17 12.86 20.54
C ASN A 222 -14.06 11.97 19.94
N LYS A 223 -14.16 11.61 18.66
CA LYS A 223 -13.21 10.74 17.98
C LYS A 223 -12.39 11.52 16.96
N THR A 224 -11.08 11.35 17.02
CA THR A 224 -10.13 11.90 16.05
C THR A 224 -9.21 10.80 15.54
N THR A 225 -8.69 11.00 14.33
CA THR A 225 -7.55 10.25 13.80
C THR A 225 -6.51 11.21 13.22
N THR A 226 -5.31 10.70 12.94
CA THR A 226 -4.24 11.46 12.31
C THR A 226 -3.89 10.81 10.98
N THR A 227 -3.94 11.58 9.89
CA THR A 227 -3.36 11.19 8.60
C THR A 227 -2.05 11.95 8.39
N THR A 228 -1.22 11.42 7.50
CA THR A 228 0.06 12.06 7.15
C THR A 228 0.03 12.42 5.68
N THR A 229 0.41 13.65 5.36
CA THR A 229 0.74 14.07 4.00
C THR A 229 2.18 14.53 3.92
N TYR A 230 2.71 14.61 2.71
CA TYR A 230 4.09 14.98 2.46
C TYR A 230 4.17 16.13 1.47
N SER A 231 5.10 17.05 1.72
CA SER A 231 5.48 18.10 0.78
C SER A 231 6.92 17.88 0.33
N LEU A 232 7.17 18.00 -0.98
CA LEU A 232 8.47 17.77 -1.59
C LEU A 232 9.25 19.07 -1.71
N TYR A 233 10.52 19.05 -1.33
CA TYR A 233 11.44 20.19 -1.40
C TYR A 233 12.72 19.82 -2.14
N PHE A 234 13.32 20.83 -2.77
CA PHE A 234 14.67 20.81 -3.29
C PHE A 234 15.53 21.81 -2.53
N TYR A 235 16.69 21.38 -2.04
CA TYR A 235 17.70 22.26 -1.48
C TYR A 235 18.88 22.39 -2.44
N ASN A 236 19.22 23.62 -2.81
CA ASN A 236 20.25 23.90 -3.82
C ASN A 236 21.68 24.05 -3.25
N GLY A 237 21.86 23.82 -1.93
CA GLY A 237 23.09 24.11 -1.21
C GLY A 237 23.05 25.37 -0.36
N THR A 238 22.03 26.21 -0.53
CA THR A 238 21.84 27.47 0.21
C THR A 238 20.39 27.69 0.63
N ASP A 239 19.44 27.56 -0.31
CA ASP A 239 18.02 27.83 -0.12
C ASP A 239 17.19 26.57 -0.36
N GLU A 240 16.06 26.47 0.34
CA GLU A 240 15.02 25.48 0.07
C GLU A 240 13.97 26.02 -0.91
N THR A 241 13.55 25.19 -1.86
CA THR A 241 12.43 25.45 -2.77
C THR A 241 11.41 24.34 -2.63
N LYS A 242 10.16 24.70 -2.33
CA LYS A 242 9.04 23.75 -2.30
C LYS A 242 8.59 23.43 -3.72
N LEU A 243 8.54 22.14 -4.07
CA LEU A 243 8.13 21.64 -5.39
C LEU A 243 6.67 21.17 -5.42
N CYS A 244 6.21 20.53 -4.35
CA CYS A 244 4.89 19.94 -4.27
C CYS A 244 4.36 20.00 -2.84
N ASP A 245 3.08 20.32 -2.68
CA ASP A 245 2.41 20.38 -1.37
C ASP A 245 1.89 19.01 -0.90
N ASN A 246 1.49 18.14 -1.83
CA ASN A 246 0.85 16.86 -1.55
C ASN A 246 1.46 15.74 -2.42
N VAL A 247 2.74 15.44 -2.20
CA VAL A 247 3.43 14.38 -2.93
C VAL A 247 2.99 13.01 -2.40
N SER A 248 2.76 12.09 -3.32
CA SER A 248 2.49 10.68 -3.03
C SER A 248 3.69 10.03 -2.31
N ASP A 249 3.37 9.18 -1.35
CA ASP A 249 4.35 8.35 -0.61
C ASP A 249 3.88 6.88 -0.53
N ASP A 250 2.86 6.50 -1.32
CA ASP A 250 2.29 5.16 -1.37
C ASP A 250 2.64 4.49 -2.70
N TYR A 251 2.93 3.18 -2.67
CA TYR A 251 3.27 2.41 -3.86
C TYR A 251 2.14 2.36 -4.89
N ARG A 252 0.88 2.49 -4.45
CA ARG A 252 -0.33 2.45 -5.30
C ARG A 252 -0.53 3.75 -6.05
N THR A 253 -0.16 4.88 -5.45
CA THR A 253 -0.34 6.23 -6.03
C THR A 253 0.96 6.77 -6.64
N GLY A 254 2.05 6.00 -6.60
CA GLY A 254 3.32 6.26 -7.25
C GLY A 254 4.41 6.77 -6.30
N TYR A 255 5.61 6.18 -6.41
CA TYR A 255 6.81 6.62 -5.70
C TYR A 255 7.53 7.77 -6.42
N CYS A 256 8.42 8.43 -5.71
CA CYS A 256 9.42 9.31 -6.32
C CYS A 256 10.53 8.48 -6.94
N TYR A 257 11.00 8.87 -8.13
CA TYR A 257 12.11 8.22 -8.82
C TYR A 257 13.18 9.26 -9.13
N THR A 258 14.40 9.06 -8.64
CA THR A 258 15.53 9.98 -8.83
C THR A 258 16.54 9.42 -9.81
N ALA A 259 17.21 10.34 -10.52
CA ALA A 259 18.44 10.03 -11.23
C ALA A 259 19.61 10.04 -10.23
N SER A 260 20.55 9.12 -10.36
CA SER A 260 21.66 8.96 -9.39
C SER A 260 22.85 9.90 -9.63
N GLU A 261 23.02 10.40 -10.86
CA GLU A 261 24.17 11.25 -11.26
C GLU A 261 23.78 12.71 -11.51
N ALA A 262 22.50 13.04 -11.46
CA ALA A 262 22.00 14.40 -11.68
C ALA A 262 20.78 14.69 -10.81
N PRO A 263 20.60 15.93 -10.32
CA PRO A 263 19.44 16.35 -9.54
C PRO A 263 18.18 16.41 -10.42
N VAL A 264 17.62 15.24 -10.71
CA VAL A 264 16.39 15.05 -11.48
C VAL A 264 15.50 14.05 -10.75
N ILE A 265 14.23 14.38 -10.60
CA ILE A 265 13.23 13.56 -9.90
C ILE A 265 11.92 13.53 -10.69
N VAL A 266 11.30 12.36 -10.75
CA VAL A 266 9.89 12.19 -11.11
C VAL A 266 9.11 11.98 -9.83
N TYR A 267 7.98 12.67 -9.68
CA TYR A 267 7.12 12.52 -8.52
C TYR A 267 5.64 12.62 -8.92
N PHE A 268 4.77 12.13 -8.03
CA PHE A 268 3.33 12.14 -8.23
C PHE A 268 2.69 13.06 -7.20
N GLU A 269 1.92 14.04 -7.67
CA GLU A 269 1.07 14.87 -6.82
C GLU A 269 -0.31 14.22 -6.70
N LEU A 270 -0.80 14.08 -5.47
CA LEU A 270 -2.16 13.64 -5.20
C LEU A 270 -3.12 14.80 -5.46
N VAL A 271 -4.05 14.61 -6.40
CA VAL A 271 -5.03 15.64 -6.78
C VAL A 271 -6.21 15.62 -5.82
N GLY A 272 -6.53 16.79 -5.26
CA GLY A 272 -7.66 16.98 -4.35
C GLY A 272 -7.24 17.37 -2.94
N ASP A 273 -8.21 17.40 -2.02
CA ASP A 273 -7.95 17.70 -0.62
C ASP A 273 -7.19 16.54 0.03
N ALA A 274 -6.32 16.84 1.01
CA ALA A 274 -5.61 15.85 1.81
C ALA A 274 -6.53 14.82 2.50
N VAL A 275 -7.81 15.19 2.66
CA VAL A 275 -8.88 14.34 3.23
C VAL A 275 -10.18 14.63 2.44
N PRO A 276 -10.41 13.96 1.30
CA PRO A 276 -11.53 14.28 0.43
C PRO A 276 -12.86 13.64 0.89
N VAL A 277 -12.86 12.86 1.97
CA VAL A 277 -13.99 12.02 2.34
C VAL A 277 -15.14 12.81 2.99
N LYS A 278 -16.36 12.58 2.49
CA LYS A 278 -17.60 12.94 3.16
C LYS A 278 -18.57 11.77 3.12
N VAL A 279 -19.06 11.36 4.29
CA VAL A 279 -20.05 10.29 4.43
C VAL A 279 -21.35 10.84 5.01
N LYS A 280 -22.50 10.24 4.66
CA LYS A 280 -23.79 10.64 5.26
C LYS A 280 -24.07 9.86 6.54
N MET A 281 -24.75 10.50 7.49
CA MET A 281 -25.21 9.83 8.71
C MET A 281 -26.13 8.63 8.40
N SER A 282 -26.92 8.72 7.34
CA SER A 282 -27.77 7.62 6.88
C SER A 282 -27.03 6.40 6.29
N GLU A 283 -25.75 6.54 5.94
CA GLU A 283 -24.93 5.50 5.30
C GLU A 283 -24.00 4.78 6.29
N ILE A 284 -23.95 5.25 7.54
CA ILE A 284 -23.05 4.72 8.58
C ILE A 284 -23.84 4.16 9.76
N SER A 285 -23.25 3.15 10.39
CA SER A 285 -23.78 2.46 11.57
C SER A 285 -22.86 2.60 12.79
N SER A 286 -21.59 2.95 12.56
CA SER A 286 -20.57 3.04 13.59
C SER A 286 -19.45 4.01 13.22
N VAL A 287 -18.58 4.32 14.19
CA VAL A 287 -17.34 5.07 13.94
C VAL A 287 -16.38 4.33 13.01
N TYR A 288 -16.47 2.99 12.92
CA TYR A 288 -15.62 2.19 12.03
C TYR A 288 -15.92 2.43 10.56
N ASP A 289 -17.18 2.73 10.22
CA ASP A 289 -17.57 3.03 8.83
C ASP A 289 -16.90 4.34 8.37
N VAL A 290 -16.81 5.32 9.27
CA VAL A 290 -16.08 6.58 9.02
C VAL A 290 -14.57 6.35 8.94
N GLU A 291 -14.02 5.54 9.84
CA GLU A 291 -12.59 5.20 9.82
C GLU A 291 -12.19 4.48 8.52
N TYR A 292 -13.03 3.54 8.06
CA TYR A 292 -12.84 2.85 6.80
C TYR A 292 -12.92 3.81 5.61
N ALA A 293 -13.85 4.76 5.63
CA ALA A 293 -13.98 5.76 4.58
C ALA A 293 -12.77 6.70 4.52
N ILE A 294 -12.24 7.14 5.69
CA ILE A 294 -11.01 7.93 5.76
C ILE A 294 -9.83 7.14 5.19
N THR A 295 -9.60 5.92 5.69
CA THR A 295 -8.42 5.12 5.31
C THR A 295 -8.43 4.68 3.85
N SER A 296 -9.60 4.30 3.32
CA SER A 296 -9.75 3.95 1.89
C SER A 296 -9.51 5.16 0.99
N SER A 297 -10.00 6.35 1.36
CA SER A 297 -9.80 7.57 0.56
C SER A 297 -8.35 8.07 0.47
N THR A 298 -7.50 7.70 1.43
CA THR A 298 -6.10 8.13 1.48
C THR A 298 -5.13 7.14 0.83
N GLY A 299 -5.61 5.97 0.39
CA GLY A 299 -4.74 4.92 -0.15
C GLY A 299 -5.41 4.05 -1.21
N SER A 300 -6.48 4.51 -1.87
CA SER A 300 -7.08 3.77 -2.99
C SER A 300 -6.35 4.08 -4.30
N GLU A 301 -6.41 3.13 -5.23
CA GLU A 301 -5.99 3.32 -6.64
C GLU A 301 -6.84 4.40 -7.35
N ASP A 302 -8.01 4.72 -6.79
CA ASP A 302 -8.93 5.74 -7.31
C ASP A 302 -8.48 7.18 -7.04
N VAL A 303 -7.42 7.40 -6.25
CA VAL A 303 -6.91 8.75 -6.01
C VAL A 303 -6.24 9.24 -7.29
N GLU A 304 -6.83 10.26 -7.91
CA GLU A 304 -6.25 10.89 -9.10
C GLU A 304 -4.86 11.45 -8.77
N THR A 305 -3.86 11.06 -9.55
CA THR A 305 -2.51 11.57 -9.43
C THR A 305 -2.04 12.24 -10.71
N LYS A 306 -1.13 13.20 -10.54
CA LYS A 306 -0.45 13.88 -11.65
C LYS A 306 1.03 13.64 -11.54
N MET A 307 1.62 13.13 -12.62
CA MET A 307 3.06 13.00 -12.71
C MET A 307 3.71 14.35 -13.02
N TYR A 308 4.77 14.67 -12.30
CA TYR A 308 5.65 15.80 -12.54
C TYR A 308 7.08 15.32 -12.72
N VAL A 309 7.85 16.09 -13.50
CA VAL A 309 9.30 15.95 -13.59
C VAL A 309 9.93 17.23 -13.09
N ALA A 310 10.95 17.11 -12.25
CA ALA A 310 11.75 18.24 -11.81
C ALA A 310 13.24 18.03 -12.12
N SER A 311 13.89 19.10 -12.58
CA SER A 311 15.34 19.22 -12.66
C SER A 311 15.76 20.36 -11.74
N GLU A 312 16.48 20.04 -10.68
CA GLU A 312 16.70 20.93 -9.54
C GLU A 312 15.36 21.52 -9.03
N ALA A 313 15.23 22.85 -9.05
CA ALA A 313 14.03 23.58 -8.61
C ALA A 313 12.96 23.74 -9.71
N ALA A 314 13.28 23.47 -10.97
CA ALA A 314 12.34 23.61 -12.07
C ALA A 314 11.48 22.35 -12.17
N ALA A 315 10.16 22.47 -11.99
CA ALA A 315 9.22 21.36 -12.03
C ALA A 315 8.04 21.65 -12.96
N ASN A 316 7.62 20.67 -13.77
CA ASN A 316 6.46 20.78 -14.64
C ASN A 316 5.67 19.47 -14.70
N GLU A 317 4.35 19.58 -14.86
CA GLU A 317 3.45 18.44 -15.08
C GLU A 317 3.80 17.75 -16.41
N ALA A 318 3.95 16.43 -16.39
CA ALA A 318 4.30 15.63 -17.57
C ALA A 318 3.11 15.44 -18.53
N ASN A 319 1.86 15.61 -18.06
CA ASN A 319 0.63 15.47 -18.84
C ASN A 319 0.45 14.08 -19.52
N ILE A 320 1.00 13.02 -18.92
CA ILE A 320 0.84 11.64 -19.37
C ILE A 320 -0.35 11.02 -18.64
N LYS A 321 -1.28 10.41 -19.39
CA LYS A 321 -2.45 9.70 -18.85
C LYS A 321 -2.18 8.20 -18.79
N GLY A 322 -2.79 7.51 -17.82
CA GLY A 322 -2.71 6.05 -17.71
C GLY A 322 -1.30 5.55 -17.38
N ILE A 323 -0.46 6.39 -16.78
CA ILE A 323 0.90 5.98 -16.41
C ILE A 323 0.86 4.89 -15.35
N TYR A 324 1.63 3.83 -15.58
CA TYR A 324 1.72 2.70 -14.67
C TYR A 324 3.09 2.62 -14.01
N ASN A 325 4.15 2.64 -14.80
CA ASN A 325 5.52 2.55 -14.31
C ASN A 325 6.40 3.59 -15.00
N CYS A 326 7.43 4.09 -14.30
CA CYS A 326 8.41 5.00 -14.89
C CYS A 326 9.77 4.93 -14.19
N ARG A 327 10.85 5.19 -14.92
CA ARG A 327 12.23 5.23 -14.40
C ARG A 327 13.09 6.23 -15.18
N LEU A 328 13.98 6.93 -14.47
CA LEU A 328 15.00 7.80 -15.07
C LEU A 328 16.28 7.02 -15.35
N THR A 329 17.01 7.41 -16.40
CA THR A 329 18.43 7.04 -16.55
C THR A 329 19.27 7.66 -15.45
N LYS A 330 20.45 7.08 -15.16
CA LYS A 330 21.38 7.57 -14.12
C LYS A 330 21.70 9.07 -14.28
N ASP A 331 21.87 9.52 -15.52
CA ASP A 331 22.17 10.92 -15.87
C ASP A 331 20.95 11.86 -15.86
N GLY A 332 19.75 11.32 -15.64
CA GLY A 332 18.49 12.05 -15.59
C GLY A 332 18.02 12.66 -16.92
N LYS A 333 18.62 12.28 -18.05
CA LYS A 333 18.27 12.85 -19.37
C LYS A 333 17.17 12.09 -20.11
N THR A 334 16.88 10.85 -19.73
CA THR A 334 15.84 10.05 -20.36
C THR A 334 14.88 9.49 -19.32
N LEU A 335 13.59 9.64 -19.57
CA LEU A 335 12.52 9.01 -18.82
C LEU A 335 11.94 7.86 -19.65
N TYR A 336 11.96 6.65 -19.11
CA TYR A 336 11.19 5.53 -19.63
C TYR A 336 9.90 5.41 -18.83
N TYR A 337 8.77 5.15 -19.50
CA TYR A 337 7.48 5.00 -18.83
C TYR A 337 6.56 4.05 -19.60
N THR A 338 5.68 3.39 -18.87
CA THR A 338 4.62 2.55 -19.44
C THR A 338 3.26 3.16 -19.18
N VAL A 339 2.38 3.03 -20.16
CA VAL A 339 0.98 3.46 -20.08
C VAL A 339 0.03 2.29 -20.33
N SER A 340 -1.06 2.22 -19.56
CA SER A 340 -2.12 1.24 -19.74
C SER A 340 -3.47 1.95 -19.89
N ASP A 341 -4.29 1.45 -20.82
CA ASP A 341 -5.59 2.02 -21.17
C ASP A 341 -6.78 1.35 -20.44
N GLY A 342 -6.52 0.41 -19.51
CA GLY A 342 -7.54 -0.42 -18.87
C GLY A 342 -7.45 -0.53 -17.34
N ASP A 343 -8.55 -0.95 -16.72
CA ASP A 343 -8.70 -1.12 -15.26
C ASP A 343 -7.91 -2.33 -14.70
N SER A 344 -7.47 -3.25 -15.57
CA SER A 344 -6.63 -4.40 -15.20
C SER A 344 -5.38 -4.41 -16.07
N ILE A 345 -4.21 -4.42 -15.45
CA ILE A 345 -2.96 -4.40 -16.20
C ILE A 345 -2.50 -5.80 -16.57
N GLU A 346 -2.99 -6.29 -17.70
CA GLU A 346 -2.42 -7.48 -18.36
C GLU A 346 -1.29 -7.09 -19.31
N SER A 347 -1.37 -5.87 -19.87
CA SER A 347 -0.33 -5.31 -20.71
C SER A 347 -0.24 -3.78 -20.66
N ALA A 348 0.92 -3.24 -21.05
CA ALA A 348 1.15 -1.79 -21.19
C ALA A 348 2.07 -1.47 -22.37
N ASP A 349 1.95 -0.26 -22.90
CA ASP A 349 2.81 0.25 -23.97
C ASP A 349 3.99 1.03 -23.37
N LEU A 350 5.20 0.80 -23.89
CA LEU A 350 6.45 1.39 -23.41
C LEU A 350 6.88 2.57 -24.27
N TYR A 351 7.21 3.67 -23.61
CA TYR A 351 7.67 4.91 -24.20
C TYR A 351 8.97 5.39 -23.56
N LYS A 352 9.67 6.28 -24.28
CA LYS A 352 10.72 7.13 -23.72
C LYS A 352 10.51 8.59 -24.07
N ALA A 353 11.01 9.48 -23.21
CA ALA A 353 11.04 10.91 -23.43
C ALA A 353 12.39 11.51 -22.99
N THR A 354 12.79 12.59 -23.66
CA THR A 354 13.94 13.42 -23.27
C THR A 354 13.55 14.33 -22.12
N VAL A 355 14.36 14.35 -21.06
CA VAL A 355 14.19 15.20 -19.87
C VAL A 355 15.18 16.35 -19.89
N ALA A 356 14.68 17.59 -19.81
CA ALA A 356 15.49 18.79 -19.68
C ALA A 356 14.69 19.90 -18.98
N ASP A 357 15.35 20.67 -18.10
CA ASP A 357 14.76 21.81 -17.38
C ASP A 357 13.40 21.50 -16.69
N GLY A 358 13.29 20.30 -16.12
CA GLY A 358 12.08 19.81 -15.47
C GLY A 358 10.91 19.58 -16.42
N LYS A 359 11.18 19.27 -17.70
CA LYS A 359 10.17 18.99 -18.73
C LYS A 359 10.52 17.74 -19.50
N ILE A 360 9.49 17.07 -20.01
CA ILE A 360 9.63 16.00 -20.98
C ILE A 360 9.41 16.53 -22.41
N SER A 361 10.05 15.90 -23.38
CA SER A 361 9.92 16.18 -24.81
C SER A 361 10.33 14.95 -25.64
N GLU A 362 10.14 15.01 -26.96
CA GLU A 362 10.61 13.96 -27.89
C GLU A 362 10.09 12.54 -27.57
N GLU A 363 8.86 12.46 -27.08
CA GLU A 363 8.19 11.20 -26.74
C GLU A 363 8.21 10.22 -27.93
N THR A 364 8.70 9.01 -27.68
CA THR A 364 8.86 7.95 -28.69
C THR A 364 8.38 6.62 -28.11
N GLU A 365 7.45 5.96 -28.80
CA GLU A 365 7.05 4.57 -28.52
C GLU A 365 8.20 3.61 -28.82
N ILE A 366 8.50 2.71 -27.88
CA ILE A 366 9.56 1.69 -28.01
C ILE A 366 8.93 0.36 -28.42
N ASP A 367 7.92 -0.08 -27.68
CA ASP A 367 7.23 -1.35 -27.92
C ASP A 367 5.84 -1.33 -27.25
N LYS A 368 5.02 -2.30 -27.59
CA LYS A 368 3.67 -2.51 -27.08
C LYS A 368 3.55 -3.85 -26.38
N ASP A 369 2.47 -4.00 -25.62
CA ASP A 369 2.06 -5.27 -25.02
C ASP A 369 3.12 -5.87 -24.06
N LEU A 370 3.75 -5.01 -23.25
CA LEU A 370 4.65 -5.46 -22.19
C LEU A 370 3.86 -6.19 -21.12
N TYR A 371 4.35 -7.35 -20.70
CA TYR A 371 3.72 -8.11 -19.62
C TYR A 371 3.75 -7.31 -18.32
N TYR A 372 2.57 -7.05 -17.73
CA TYR A 372 2.38 -6.19 -16.55
C TYR A 372 2.99 -4.78 -16.64
N GLY A 373 3.44 -4.31 -17.81
CA GLY A 373 4.10 -3.01 -17.95
C GLY A 373 5.41 -2.87 -17.16
N ASP A 374 6.07 -3.99 -16.81
CA ASP A 374 7.32 -4.01 -16.06
C ASP A 374 8.53 -3.92 -16.97
N PHE A 375 9.52 -3.13 -16.54
CA PHE A 375 10.79 -2.95 -17.23
C PHE A 375 11.92 -2.58 -16.27
N LEU A 376 13.16 -2.76 -16.73
CA LEU A 376 14.40 -2.37 -16.06
C LEU A 376 15.24 -1.47 -16.96
N ILE A 377 16.06 -0.62 -16.35
CA ILE A 377 17.07 0.17 -17.07
C ILE A 377 18.46 -0.34 -16.70
N TYR A 378 19.23 -0.71 -17.71
CA TYR A 378 20.66 -1.02 -17.58
C TYR A 378 21.45 0.00 -18.38
N ASP A 379 22.15 0.90 -17.66
CA ASP A 379 22.79 2.10 -18.20
C ASP A 379 21.84 2.98 -19.03
N ASP A 380 21.81 2.83 -20.35
CA ASP A 380 20.97 3.56 -21.29
C ASP A 380 20.01 2.65 -22.10
N LYS A 381 19.88 1.38 -21.70
CA LYS A 381 19.01 0.40 -22.36
C LYS A 381 17.83 0.02 -21.48
N VAL A 382 16.67 -0.18 -22.10
CA VAL A 382 15.49 -0.71 -21.42
C VAL A 382 15.29 -2.19 -21.72
N LEU A 383 15.22 -2.99 -20.66
CA LEU A 383 14.93 -4.43 -20.70
C LEU A 383 13.49 -4.67 -20.22
N TYR A 384 12.74 -5.48 -20.96
CA TYR A 384 11.36 -5.83 -20.61
C TYR A 384 10.98 -7.22 -21.14
N MET A 385 9.83 -7.73 -20.69
CA MET A 385 9.36 -9.07 -21.01
C MET A 385 7.97 -9.05 -21.67
N LYS A 386 7.73 -10.03 -22.54
CA LYS A 386 6.47 -10.24 -23.26
C LYS A 386 6.16 -11.73 -23.34
N ASP A 387 4.94 -12.06 -23.75
CA ASP A 387 4.55 -13.40 -24.18
C ASP A 387 4.76 -14.49 -23.10
N LEU A 388 4.15 -14.32 -21.91
CA LEU A 388 4.17 -15.36 -20.87
C LEU A 388 3.41 -16.60 -21.34
N ASP A 389 4.09 -17.73 -21.37
CA ASP A 389 3.49 -19.07 -21.41
C ASP A 389 3.27 -19.57 -19.97
N GLU A 390 2.02 -19.65 -19.55
CA GLU A 390 1.65 -20.08 -18.19
C GLU A 390 1.91 -21.57 -17.92
N ASP A 391 1.98 -22.41 -18.96
CA ASP A 391 2.22 -23.85 -18.82
C ASP A 391 3.70 -24.15 -18.57
N SER A 392 4.58 -23.49 -19.33
CA SER A 392 6.04 -23.64 -19.20
C SER A 392 6.66 -22.64 -18.22
N MET A 393 5.94 -21.58 -17.84
CA MET A 393 6.46 -20.42 -17.11
C MET A 393 7.64 -19.75 -17.83
N THR A 394 7.55 -19.62 -19.16
CA THR A 394 8.58 -18.95 -19.98
C THR A 394 8.09 -17.67 -20.64
N VAL A 395 9.01 -16.76 -20.94
CA VAL A 395 8.78 -15.43 -21.53
C VAL A 395 9.79 -15.13 -22.63
N SER A 396 9.48 -14.12 -23.43
CA SER A 396 10.42 -13.50 -24.36
C SER A 396 10.98 -12.20 -23.78
N TYR A 397 12.31 -12.07 -23.75
CA TYR A 397 12.99 -10.85 -23.28
C TYR A 397 13.40 -9.96 -24.44
N TYR A 398 13.22 -8.65 -24.27
CA TYR A 398 13.51 -7.64 -25.27
C TYR A 398 14.37 -6.51 -24.69
N SER A 399 15.25 -5.94 -25.52
CA SER A 399 15.97 -4.69 -25.24
C SER A 399 15.66 -3.68 -26.32
N ASP A 400 15.17 -2.49 -25.95
CA ASP A 400 14.92 -1.38 -26.88
C ASP A 400 14.15 -1.79 -28.17
N GLY A 401 13.09 -2.60 -28.06
CA GLY A 401 12.31 -3.06 -29.22
C GLY A 401 12.86 -4.32 -29.90
N THR A 402 14.01 -4.83 -29.48
CA THR A 402 14.69 -5.96 -30.12
C THR A 402 14.64 -7.20 -29.25
N LEU A 403 14.14 -8.31 -29.79
CA LEU A 403 14.14 -9.62 -29.12
C LEU A 403 15.58 -10.01 -28.75
N ILE A 404 15.82 -10.21 -27.46
CA ILE A 404 17.06 -10.81 -26.96
C ILE A 404 16.95 -12.31 -27.12
N ASP A 405 16.03 -12.98 -26.42
CA ASP A 405 15.81 -14.42 -26.53
C ASP A 405 14.37 -14.78 -26.12
N ASP A 406 13.91 -15.93 -26.58
CA ASP A 406 12.64 -16.55 -26.23
C ASP A 406 12.85 -17.78 -25.35
N ASP A 407 11.75 -18.33 -24.81
CA ASP A 407 11.74 -19.50 -23.93
C ASP A 407 12.63 -19.35 -22.66
N VAL A 408 12.75 -18.11 -22.18
CA VAL A 408 13.48 -17.79 -20.96
C VAL A 408 12.56 -18.01 -19.77
N TYR A 409 13.05 -18.61 -18.69
CA TYR A 409 12.25 -18.76 -17.48
C TYR A 409 11.75 -17.38 -16.99
N TYR A 410 10.49 -17.27 -16.57
CA TYR A 410 9.87 -16.00 -16.16
C TYR A 410 10.70 -15.21 -15.14
N ASN A 411 11.20 -15.89 -14.10
CA ASN A 411 12.13 -15.32 -13.10
C ASN A 411 13.60 -15.63 -13.43
N GLY A 412 13.90 -15.76 -14.72
CA GLY A 412 15.17 -16.24 -15.24
C GLY A 412 16.16 -15.14 -15.62
N ALA A 413 15.76 -13.87 -15.72
CA ALA A 413 16.71 -12.78 -15.95
C ALA A 413 17.62 -12.60 -14.74
N ILE A 414 18.94 -12.56 -14.99
CA ILE A 414 19.94 -12.49 -13.92
C ILE A 414 20.62 -11.13 -13.93
N SER A 415 21.21 -10.73 -15.06
CA SER A 415 21.78 -9.39 -15.25
C SER A 415 21.99 -9.07 -16.73
N PHE A 416 22.14 -7.78 -17.04
CA PHE A 416 22.61 -7.28 -18.32
C PHE A 416 23.91 -6.50 -18.08
N GLU A 417 25.05 -7.14 -18.32
CA GLU A 417 26.38 -6.57 -18.04
C GLU A 417 27.23 -6.61 -19.30
N ASN A 418 28.01 -5.55 -19.55
CA ASN A 418 28.96 -5.50 -20.67
C ASN A 418 28.31 -5.92 -22.02
N ASP A 419 27.12 -5.39 -22.29
CA ASP A 419 26.31 -5.68 -23.49
C ASP A 419 25.93 -7.17 -23.66
N THR A 420 25.94 -7.93 -22.55
CA THR A 420 25.65 -9.35 -22.50
C THR A 420 24.51 -9.61 -21.52
N PHE A 421 23.45 -10.24 -22.01
CA PHE A 421 22.32 -10.68 -21.21
C PHE A 421 22.60 -12.06 -20.63
N TYR A 422 22.43 -12.22 -19.32
CA TYR A 422 22.59 -13.49 -18.60
C TYR A 422 21.24 -13.92 -18.05
N TYR A 423 20.86 -15.17 -18.32
CA TYR A 423 19.52 -15.67 -18.03
C TYR A 423 19.48 -17.19 -17.85
N TYR A 424 18.36 -17.68 -17.32
CA TYR A 424 18.07 -19.09 -17.13
C TYR A 424 17.03 -19.61 -18.12
N THR A 425 17.28 -20.80 -18.66
CA THR A 425 16.31 -21.64 -19.38
C THR A 425 16.18 -23.00 -18.69
N ASP A 426 15.22 -23.82 -19.09
CA ASP A 426 15.05 -25.21 -18.60
C ASP A 426 14.95 -25.34 -17.06
N TYR A 427 14.26 -24.42 -16.38
CA TYR A 427 14.16 -24.44 -14.93
C TYR A 427 13.31 -25.62 -14.41
N ASP A 428 13.90 -26.50 -13.60
CA ASP A 428 13.19 -27.58 -12.90
C ASP A 428 12.87 -27.16 -11.46
N LYS A 429 11.58 -26.89 -11.21
CA LYS A 429 11.04 -26.52 -9.89
C LYS A 429 11.29 -27.56 -8.79
N ASN A 430 11.50 -28.83 -9.11
CA ASN A 430 11.71 -29.87 -8.10
C ASN A 430 13.16 -29.89 -7.59
N SER A 431 14.11 -29.62 -8.49
CA SER A 431 15.53 -29.62 -8.16
C SER A 431 16.08 -28.22 -7.87
N GLY A 432 15.41 -27.17 -8.34
CA GLY A 432 15.89 -25.78 -8.27
C GLY A 432 17.09 -25.55 -9.19
N LYS A 433 17.10 -26.22 -10.35
CA LYS A 433 18.22 -26.21 -11.30
C LYS A 433 17.77 -25.65 -12.64
N ALA A 434 18.65 -24.91 -13.31
CA ALA A 434 18.42 -24.37 -14.64
C ALA A 434 19.67 -24.43 -15.52
N THR A 435 19.46 -24.25 -16.82
CA THR A 435 20.53 -23.98 -17.77
C THR A 435 20.88 -22.49 -17.71
N LEU A 436 22.11 -22.16 -17.35
CA LEU A 436 22.64 -20.81 -17.40
C LEU A 436 23.11 -20.48 -18.81
N MET A 437 22.53 -19.42 -19.38
CA MET A 437 22.78 -18.91 -20.72
C MET A 437 23.35 -17.50 -20.66
N CYS A 438 24.11 -17.12 -21.69
CA CYS A 438 24.42 -15.72 -21.96
C CYS A 438 24.28 -15.40 -23.44
N LYS A 439 23.87 -14.17 -23.75
CA LYS A 439 23.69 -13.71 -25.12
C LYS A 439 24.16 -12.27 -25.25
N LYS A 440 25.16 -12.05 -26.09
CA LYS A 440 25.60 -10.70 -26.44
C LYS A 440 24.56 -10.06 -27.36
N SER A 441 24.35 -8.74 -27.25
CA SER A 441 23.45 -8.03 -28.15
C SER A 441 23.79 -8.28 -29.63
N GLY A 442 22.80 -8.74 -30.40
CA GLY A 442 22.94 -9.15 -31.81
C GLY A 442 23.78 -10.42 -32.06
N GLY A 443 24.22 -11.12 -31.01
CA GLY A 443 24.95 -12.38 -31.08
C GLY A 443 24.05 -13.61 -30.92
N GLU A 444 24.65 -14.79 -31.06
CA GLU A 444 23.98 -16.06 -30.74
C GLU A 444 24.02 -16.33 -29.23
N ALA A 445 23.00 -17.02 -28.73
CA ALA A 445 22.96 -17.49 -27.35
C ALA A 445 24.05 -18.54 -27.11
N VAL A 446 24.74 -18.42 -25.97
CA VAL A 446 25.81 -19.33 -25.54
C VAL A 446 25.40 -19.96 -24.22
N LYS A 447 25.39 -21.29 -24.19
CA LYS A 447 25.23 -22.04 -22.95
C LYS A 447 26.51 -21.94 -22.13
N ILE A 448 26.40 -21.43 -20.90
CA ILE A 448 27.49 -21.46 -19.92
C ILE A 448 27.51 -22.84 -19.25
N LYS A 449 26.38 -23.29 -18.69
CA LYS A 449 26.31 -24.55 -17.95
C LYS A 449 24.88 -25.03 -17.69
N ASP A 450 24.66 -26.34 -17.74
CA ASP A 450 23.42 -27.00 -17.27
C ASP A 450 23.47 -27.26 -15.74
N ASP A 451 22.31 -27.45 -15.13
CA ASP A 451 22.18 -27.80 -13.70
C ASP A 451 22.77 -26.77 -12.72
N VAL A 452 22.67 -25.48 -13.06
CA VAL A 452 23.08 -24.38 -12.19
C VAL A 452 21.98 -24.09 -11.16
N THR A 453 22.37 -23.95 -9.90
CA THR A 453 21.44 -23.65 -8.78
C THR A 453 21.50 -22.19 -8.34
N GLU A 454 22.66 -21.55 -8.46
CA GLU A 454 22.86 -20.15 -8.07
C GLU A 454 23.98 -19.56 -8.92
N CYS A 455 23.91 -18.26 -9.25
CA CYS A 455 25.06 -17.54 -9.79
C CYS A 455 25.08 -16.06 -9.39
N LEU A 456 26.24 -15.44 -9.54
CA LEU A 456 26.47 -14.01 -9.48
C LEU A 456 27.19 -13.56 -10.74
N ILE A 457 26.73 -12.46 -11.32
CA ILE A 457 27.34 -11.81 -12.48
C ILE A 457 28.01 -10.52 -11.98
N TYR A 458 29.28 -10.34 -12.32
CA TYR A 458 30.01 -9.11 -12.03
C TYR A 458 29.92 -8.13 -13.21
N PRO A 459 30.10 -6.82 -12.99
CA PRO A 459 30.01 -5.80 -14.07
C PRO A 459 30.98 -6.02 -15.24
N ASP A 460 32.10 -6.73 -15.03
CA ASP A 460 33.05 -7.07 -16.10
C ASP A 460 32.62 -8.29 -16.95
N GLY A 461 31.46 -8.89 -16.64
CA GLY A 461 30.91 -10.09 -17.27
C GLY A 461 31.46 -11.41 -16.72
N THR A 462 32.29 -11.36 -15.67
CA THR A 462 32.71 -12.57 -14.94
C THR A 462 31.51 -13.18 -14.23
N VAL A 463 31.39 -14.50 -14.30
CA VAL A 463 30.27 -15.23 -13.68
C VAL A 463 30.78 -16.21 -12.65
N LEU A 464 30.25 -16.12 -11.44
CA LEU A 464 30.48 -17.11 -10.38
C LEU A 464 29.21 -17.95 -10.27
N TYR A 465 29.28 -19.27 -10.43
CA TYR A 465 28.09 -20.12 -10.40
C TYR A 465 28.30 -21.41 -9.61
N MET A 466 27.20 -21.90 -9.03
CA MET A 466 27.14 -23.14 -8.29
C MET A 466 26.52 -24.24 -9.14
N TYR A 467 27.26 -25.35 -9.23
CA TYR A 467 26.96 -26.51 -10.06
C TYR A 467 26.84 -27.78 -9.21
N ASP A 468 26.08 -28.76 -9.70
CA ASP A 468 25.86 -30.07 -9.07
C ASP A 468 25.48 -29.96 -7.58
N TYR A 469 24.61 -29.00 -7.27
CA TYR A 469 24.14 -28.82 -5.91
C TYR A 469 23.22 -29.97 -5.50
N SER A 470 23.49 -30.53 -4.33
CA SER A 470 22.67 -31.55 -3.70
C SER A 470 21.88 -30.92 -2.56
N ASN A 471 20.55 -30.88 -2.71
CA ASN A 471 19.63 -30.44 -1.65
C ASN A 471 19.69 -31.35 -0.40
N SER A 472 20.24 -32.56 -0.53
CA SER A 472 20.39 -33.49 0.61
C SER A 472 21.60 -33.18 1.49
N SER A 473 22.69 -32.70 0.89
CA SER A 473 23.93 -32.33 1.59
C SER A 473 24.07 -30.82 1.77
N ASN A 474 23.26 -30.02 1.06
CA ASN A 474 23.39 -28.56 0.94
C ASN A 474 24.80 -28.15 0.47
N ARG A 475 25.32 -28.86 -0.54
CA ARG A 475 26.68 -28.70 -1.05
C ARG A 475 26.68 -28.89 -2.57
N GLY A 476 27.49 -28.07 -3.25
CA GLY A 476 27.78 -28.19 -4.67
C GLY A 476 29.21 -27.74 -4.97
N GLU A 477 29.55 -27.67 -6.25
CA GLU A 477 30.83 -27.22 -6.76
C GLU A 477 30.75 -25.74 -7.18
N LEU A 478 31.77 -24.96 -6.89
CA LEU A 478 31.84 -23.54 -7.26
C LEU A 478 32.74 -23.34 -8.46
N TYR A 479 32.25 -22.62 -9.46
CA TYR A 479 32.96 -22.34 -10.70
C TYR A 479 33.00 -20.85 -11.01
N LEU A 480 34.09 -20.43 -11.64
CA LEU A 480 34.27 -19.11 -12.24
C LEU A 480 34.26 -19.25 -13.76
N TYR A 481 33.37 -18.53 -14.45
CA TYR A 481 33.36 -18.39 -15.89
C TYR A 481 33.87 -17.02 -16.30
N ARG A 482 34.89 -16.99 -17.15
CA ARG A 482 35.49 -15.77 -17.68
C ARG A 482 36.07 -16.03 -19.06
N ASN A 483 35.92 -15.08 -19.98
CA ASN A 483 36.48 -15.18 -21.34
C ASN A 483 36.11 -16.48 -22.06
N GLY A 484 34.86 -16.94 -21.92
CA GLY A 484 34.37 -18.16 -22.57
C GLY A 484 34.79 -19.48 -21.91
N ASN A 485 35.50 -19.45 -20.78
CA ASN A 485 36.00 -20.65 -20.11
C ASN A 485 35.56 -20.71 -18.65
N SER A 486 35.21 -21.90 -18.18
CA SER A 486 34.92 -22.16 -16.75
C SER A 486 36.11 -22.82 -16.07
N GLU A 487 36.47 -22.35 -14.88
CA GLU A 487 37.41 -22.97 -13.96
C GLU A 487 36.71 -23.32 -12.63
N LYS A 488 37.05 -24.48 -12.07
CA LYS A 488 36.56 -24.87 -10.74
C LYS A 488 37.36 -24.14 -9.68
N LEU A 489 36.68 -23.49 -8.73
CA LEU A 489 37.30 -22.78 -7.62
C LEU A 489 37.33 -23.61 -6.34
N ASP A 490 36.23 -24.30 -6.04
CA ASP A 490 36.09 -25.02 -4.77
C ASP A 490 35.06 -26.16 -4.86
N ASP A 491 35.15 -27.04 -3.86
CA ASP A 491 34.27 -28.16 -3.59
C ASP A 491 33.48 -27.90 -2.30
N ASP A 492 32.39 -28.64 -2.08
CA ASP A 492 31.60 -28.56 -0.84
C ASP A 492 31.16 -27.12 -0.48
N VAL A 493 30.77 -26.33 -1.48
CA VAL A 493 30.27 -24.97 -1.30
C VAL A 493 28.78 -25.02 -0.99
N SER A 494 28.36 -24.31 0.06
CA SER A 494 26.97 -24.33 0.52
C SER A 494 26.10 -23.20 -0.01
N ARG A 495 26.71 -22.03 -0.29
CA ARG A 495 26.06 -20.81 -0.78
C ARG A 495 27.07 -19.80 -1.28
N ILE A 496 26.64 -18.91 -2.15
CA ILE A 496 27.37 -17.69 -2.48
C ILE A 496 26.83 -16.55 -1.59
N VAL A 497 27.69 -15.68 -1.07
CA VAL A 497 27.26 -14.52 -0.27
C VAL A 497 27.76 -13.25 -0.95
N GLN A 498 26.83 -12.51 -1.55
CA GLN A 498 27.12 -11.20 -2.14
C GLN A 498 27.28 -10.16 -1.01
N VAL A 499 28.30 -9.31 -1.15
CA VAL A 499 28.50 -8.12 -0.32
C VAL A 499 28.18 -6.92 -1.21
N TYR A 500 27.11 -6.19 -0.90
CA TYR A 500 26.66 -5.05 -1.71
C TYR A 500 27.50 -3.80 -1.41
N ASP A 501 27.85 -3.07 -2.46
CA ASP A 501 28.38 -1.69 -2.45
C ASP A 501 27.23 -0.72 -2.81
N LYS A 502 27.47 0.59 -2.60
CA LYS A 502 26.63 1.77 -2.85
C LYS A 502 25.67 1.69 -4.06
N ASN A 503 25.99 0.93 -5.11
CA ASN A 503 25.19 0.81 -6.33
C ASN A 503 24.53 -0.57 -6.51
N GLY A 504 23.80 -1.05 -5.50
CA GLY A 504 22.90 -2.20 -5.70
C GLY A 504 21.97 -1.96 -6.90
N PRO A 505 21.65 -2.98 -7.72
CA PRO A 505 20.86 -2.79 -8.92
C PRO A 505 19.55 -2.06 -8.58
N ILE A 506 19.31 -0.96 -9.27
CA ILE A 506 18.02 -0.28 -9.31
C ILE A 506 17.07 -1.22 -10.07
N GLY A 507 16.43 -2.13 -9.33
CA GLY A 507 15.46 -3.07 -9.87
C GLY A 507 15.70 -4.50 -9.43
N TYR A 508 15.24 -4.84 -8.23
CA TYR A 508 14.96 -6.23 -7.89
C TYR A 508 13.62 -6.63 -8.51
N LEU A 509 13.65 -7.33 -9.65
CA LEU A 509 12.53 -8.19 -10.03
C LEU A 509 12.52 -9.37 -9.05
N ASN A 510 11.52 -9.41 -8.17
CA ASN A 510 11.09 -10.57 -7.38
C ASN A 510 12.17 -11.32 -6.57
N ARG A 511 12.54 -10.76 -5.40
CA ARG A 511 12.60 -11.59 -4.18
C ARG A 511 11.33 -11.35 -3.37
N VAL A 512 10.24 -11.98 -3.81
CA VAL A 512 9.08 -12.21 -2.96
C VAL A 512 9.53 -13.15 -1.83
N TYR A 513 9.35 -12.67 -0.61
CA TYR A 513 9.18 -13.38 0.66
C TYR A 513 9.44 -14.90 0.68
N ASP A 514 10.33 -15.32 1.58
CA ASP A 514 10.11 -16.56 2.36
C ASP A 514 9.10 -16.26 3.49
#